data_AF-A0A9P8J6W4-F1
#
_entry.id   AF-A0A9P8J6W4-F1
#
_cell.length_a   1.000
_cell.length_b   1.000
_cell.length_c   1.000
_cell.angle_alpha   90.00
_cell.angle_beta   90.00
_cell.angle_gamma   90.00
#
_symmetry.space_group_name_H-M   'P 1'
#
loop_
_entity.id
_entity.type
_entity.pdbx_description
1 polymer ?
#
loop_
_entity_poly.entity_id
_entity_poly.type
_entity_poly.pdbx_seq_one_letter_code
_entity_poly.pdbx_strand_id
1 'polypeptide(L)'
;MPSTTHSFGDVEYWNKRFTKEEQFDWLADFAVLEPWLKKSIAERSGHDERPQILHIGCGSSALSIQLRGLVKSPKRIHNVDYSSVVIERNRQREIELLDSSDATFEPTSWSTLDLLSASKILNFGASGERYDVIVDKSTSDAISCAEDVIIELPYQISNLPTTQLNHLRTTKTMFPLDILAHHLAYLANPGCQWIVLSYSSSRFSYWDDRVNTEGLPHPLELWNIERHEKIEQPPDPHDTVHRPPIMHHLYILRRTDVQLN
;
A
#
# COMPACT_ATOMS: atom_id res chain seq x y z
N MET A 1 21.63 -25.37 11.22
CA MET A 1 21.25 -25.39 9.79
C MET A 1 21.04 -23.96 9.35
N PRO A 2 21.55 -23.50 8.20
CA PRO A 2 21.13 -22.20 7.68
C PRO A 2 19.76 -22.44 7.02
N SER A 3 18.68 -22.13 7.72
CA SER A 3 17.40 -21.98 7.04
C SER A 3 17.50 -20.70 6.21
N THR A 4 17.58 -20.82 4.90
CA THR A 4 17.35 -19.69 3.99
C THR A 4 15.87 -19.33 4.08
N THR A 5 15.46 -18.72 5.18
CA THR A 5 14.19 -18.02 5.29
C THR A 5 14.34 -16.79 4.42
N HIS A 6 13.84 -16.86 3.19
CA HIS A 6 13.76 -15.70 2.32
C HIS A 6 12.90 -14.64 3.02
N SER A 7 13.42 -13.42 3.19
CA SER A 7 12.66 -12.32 3.76
C SER A 7 11.65 -11.82 2.73
N PHE A 8 10.40 -11.62 3.14
CA PHE A 8 9.39 -10.97 2.31
C PHE A 8 9.70 -9.49 2.03
N GLY A 9 10.74 -8.92 2.66
CA GLY A 9 11.28 -7.61 2.32
C GLY A 9 12.22 -7.60 1.10
N ASP A 10 12.73 -8.74 0.65
CA ASP A 10 13.72 -8.83 -0.44
C ASP A 10 13.08 -8.79 -1.83
N VAL A 11 13.36 -7.75 -2.62
CA VAL A 11 12.84 -7.59 -3.98
C VAL A 11 13.28 -8.73 -4.91
N GLU A 12 14.46 -9.32 -4.72
CA GLU A 12 14.95 -10.41 -5.58
C GLU A 12 14.17 -11.71 -5.35
N TYR A 13 13.71 -11.94 -4.11
CA TYR A 13 12.76 -13.02 -3.82
C TYR A 13 11.47 -12.85 -4.65
N TRP A 14 10.91 -11.64 -4.68
CA TRP A 14 9.68 -11.36 -5.43
C TRP A 14 9.88 -11.37 -6.94
N ASN A 15 10.95 -10.77 -7.45
CA ASN A 15 11.32 -10.83 -8.87
C ASN A 15 11.37 -12.30 -9.33
N LYS A 16 12.08 -13.16 -8.58
CA LYS A 16 12.16 -14.60 -8.86
C LYS A 16 10.80 -15.28 -8.80
N ARG A 17 9.97 -14.97 -7.80
CA ARG A 17 8.61 -15.54 -7.68
C ARG A 17 7.73 -15.15 -8.87
N PHE A 18 7.72 -13.87 -9.25
CA PHE A 18 6.91 -13.34 -10.34
C PHE A 18 7.38 -13.77 -11.74
N THR A 19 8.59 -14.31 -11.90
CA THR A 19 8.94 -14.99 -13.16
C THR A 19 8.11 -16.26 -13.42
N LYS A 20 7.51 -16.86 -12.38
CA LYS A 20 6.81 -18.15 -12.47
C LYS A 20 5.33 -18.08 -12.08
N GLU A 21 5.00 -17.25 -11.12
CA GLU A 21 3.65 -17.18 -10.55
C GLU A 21 2.68 -16.47 -11.48
N GLU A 22 1.72 -17.17 -12.08
CA GLU A 22 0.77 -16.53 -12.98
C GLU A 22 -0.13 -15.52 -12.25
N GLN A 23 -0.90 -15.97 -11.27
CA GLN A 23 -1.79 -15.12 -10.47
C GLN A 23 -1.90 -15.73 -9.07
N PHE A 24 -1.75 -14.91 -8.04
CA PHE A 24 -1.89 -15.34 -6.66
C PHE A 24 -2.50 -14.21 -5.82
N ASP A 25 -3.48 -14.58 -5.00
CA ASP A 25 -4.16 -13.66 -4.10
C ASP A 25 -3.82 -13.99 -2.66
N TRP A 26 -3.09 -13.07 -2.01
CA TRP A 26 -2.82 -13.16 -0.57
C TRP A 26 -4.09 -12.86 0.23
N LEU A 27 -4.20 -13.48 1.41
CA LEU A 27 -5.27 -13.24 2.38
C LEU A 27 -6.67 -13.53 1.82
N ALA A 28 -7.69 -12.80 2.28
CA ALA A 28 -9.07 -13.02 1.91
C ALA A 28 -9.39 -12.58 0.48
N ASP A 29 -10.52 -13.05 -0.04
CA ASP A 29 -11.05 -12.65 -1.34
C ASP A 29 -11.41 -11.15 -1.40
N PHE A 30 -11.39 -10.58 -2.60
CA PHE A 30 -11.82 -9.20 -2.86
C PHE A 30 -13.20 -8.86 -2.30
N ALA A 31 -14.12 -9.82 -2.21
CA ALA A 31 -15.46 -9.63 -1.63
C ALA A 31 -15.42 -9.05 -0.20
N VAL A 32 -14.34 -9.27 0.55
CA VAL A 32 -14.13 -8.70 1.87
C VAL A 32 -13.79 -7.19 1.81
N LEU A 33 -13.05 -6.77 0.79
CA LEU A 33 -12.64 -5.37 0.58
C LEU A 33 -13.68 -4.56 -0.19
N GLU A 34 -14.44 -5.20 -1.08
CA GLU A 34 -15.33 -4.54 -2.04
C GLU A 34 -16.33 -3.57 -1.39
N PRO A 35 -17.05 -3.91 -0.30
CA PRO A 35 -18.00 -2.98 0.33
C PRO A 35 -17.32 -1.72 0.87
N TRP A 36 -16.12 -1.87 1.42
CA TRP A 36 -15.34 -0.77 1.99
C TRP A 36 -14.76 0.10 0.89
N LEU A 37 -14.21 -0.50 -0.16
CA LEU A 37 -13.73 0.23 -1.33
C LEU A 37 -14.85 1.03 -2.00
N LYS A 38 -16.03 0.44 -2.22
CA LYS A 38 -17.20 1.14 -2.77
C LYS A 38 -17.61 2.31 -1.91
N LYS A 39 -17.66 2.12 -0.59
CA LYS A 39 -17.99 3.18 0.37
C LYS A 39 -16.96 4.32 0.32
N SER A 40 -15.67 4.01 0.41
CA SER A 40 -14.59 5.00 0.37
C SER A 40 -14.55 5.76 -0.95
N ILE A 41 -14.69 5.08 -2.08
CA ILE A 41 -14.78 5.71 -3.40
C ILE A 41 -15.99 6.65 -3.45
N ALA A 42 -17.16 6.22 -2.96
CA ALA A 42 -18.37 7.04 -2.95
C ALA A 42 -18.24 8.28 -2.05
N GLU A 43 -17.67 8.13 -0.83
CA GLU A 43 -17.43 9.23 0.11
C GLU A 43 -16.54 10.33 -0.49
N ARG A 44 -15.59 9.95 -1.36
CA ARG A 44 -14.62 10.86 -1.97
C ARG A 44 -15.08 11.45 -3.31
N SER A 45 -16.10 10.86 -3.93
CA SER A 45 -16.63 11.26 -5.25
C SER A 45 -17.55 12.50 -5.20
N GLY A 46 -17.17 13.58 -4.51
CA GLY A 46 -17.94 14.83 -4.42
C GLY A 46 -18.26 15.51 -5.78
N HIS A 47 -18.76 16.75 -5.75
CA HIS A 47 -19.51 17.38 -6.86
C HIS A 47 -18.85 17.48 -8.26
N ASP A 48 -17.57 17.13 -8.47
CA ASP A 48 -17.01 16.99 -9.84
C ASP A 48 -15.76 16.08 -10.00
N GLU A 49 -15.21 15.45 -8.96
CA GLU A 49 -13.88 14.83 -9.06
C GLU A 49 -13.86 13.35 -8.63
N ARG A 50 -13.37 12.51 -9.55
CA ARG A 50 -13.34 11.05 -9.45
C ARG A 50 -12.14 10.65 -8.58
N PRO A 51 -12.35 9.92 -7.47
CA PRO A 51 -11.29 9.63 -6.52
C PRO A 51 -10.13 8.89 -7.18
N GLN A 52 -8.91 9.30 -6.84
CA GLN A 52 -7.69 8.64 -7.26
C GLN A 52 -7.38 7.47 -6.32
N ILE A 53 -7.09 6.30 -6.89
CA ILE A 53 -6.84 5.06 -6.15
C ILE A 53 -5.38 4.66 -6.35
N LEU A 54 -4.65 4.50 -5.25
CA LEU A 54 -3.31 3.89 -5.24
C LEU A 54 -3.42 2.47 -4.71
N HIS A 55 -3.12 1.48 -5.53
CA HIS A 55 -3.02 0.09 -5.12
C HIS A 55 -1.55 -0.26 -4.92
N ILE A 56 -1.13 -0.35 -3.66
CA ILE A 56 0.27 -0.60 -3.29
C ILE A 56 0.58 -2.09 -3.21
N GLY A 57 1.82 -2.46 -3.54
CA GLY A 57 2.30 -3.84 -3.57
C GLY A 57 1.34 -4.76 -4.32
N CYS A 58 0.90 -4.33 -5.51
CA CYS A 58 -0.20 -4.95 -6.21
C CYS A 58 0.06 -6.43 -6.57
N GLY A 59 1.33 -6.82 -6.66
CA GLY A 59 1.74 -8.18 -6.96
C GLY A 59 1.06 -8.77 -8.20
N SER A 60 0.81 -10.07 -8.16
CA SER A 60 0.15 -10.82 -9.23
C SER A 60 -1.36 -10.99 -9.02
N SER A 61 -1.95 -10.29 -8.04
CA SER A 61 -3.34 -10.43 -7.62
C SER A 61 -4.32 -10.00 -8.70
N ALA A 62 -5.51 -10.64 -8.74
CA ALA A 62 -6.61 -10.18 -9.58
C ALA A 62 -7.24 -8.85 -9.10
N LEU A 63 -6.88 -8.39 -7.89
CA LEU A 63 -7.43 -7.18 -7.28
C LEU A 63 -7.30 -5.95 -8.19
N SER A 64 -6.16 -5.78 -8.87
CA SER A 64 -5.96 -4.66 -9.81
C SER A 64 -7.02 -4.62 -10.92
N ILE A 65 -7.48 -5.78 -11.39
CA ILE A 65 -8.55 -5.89 -12.39
C ILE A 65 -9.92 -5.69 -11.75
N GLN A 66 -10.16 -6.27 -10.57
CA GLN A 66 -11.42 -6.13 -9.84
C GLN A 66 -11.71 -4.67 -9.46
N LEU A 67 -10.68 -3.89 -9.10
CA LEU A 67 -10.78 -2.45 -8.82
C LEU A 67 -11.35 -1.66 -10.01
N ARG A 68 -11.10 -2.09 -11.25
CA ARG A 68 -11.64 -1.42 -12.45
C ARG A 68 -13.17 -1.38 -12.43
N GLY A 69 -13.80 -2.42 -11.89
CA GLY A 69 -15.27 -2.50 -11.76
C GLY A 69 -15.85 -1.54 -10.72
N LEU A 70 -15.02 -0.90 -9.90
CA LEU A 70 -15.46 0.05 -8.86
C LEU A 70 -15.42 1.51 -9.31
N VAL A 71 -14.79 1.81 -10.44
CA VAL A 71 -14.57 3.19 -10.92
C VAL A 71 -15.18 3.43 -12.28
N LYS A 72 -15.57 4.68 -12.56
CA LYS A 72 -16.07 5.08 -13.89
C LYS A 72 -14.98 5.11 -14.96
N SER A 73 -13.73 5.36 -14.57
CA SER A 73 -12.57 5.41 -15.49
C SER A 73 -11.38 4.70 -14.83
N PRO A 74 -10.87 3.62 -15.43
CA PRO A 74 -9.70 2.89 -14.92
C PRO A 74 -8.42 3.71 -14.82
N LYS A 75 -8.30 4.83 -15.55
CA LYS A 75 -7.15 5.77 -15.43
C LYS A 75 -6.96 6.34 -14.02
N ARG A 76 -7.98 6.23 -13.16
CA ARG A 76 -7.91 6.67 -11.77
C ARG A 76 -7.25 5.65 -10.83
N ILE A 77 -6.89 4.48 -11.35
CA ILE A 77 -6.22 3.44 -10.58
C ILE A 77 -4.75 3.44 -10.97
N HIS A 78 -3.88 3.61 -9.96
CA HIS A 78 -2.45 3.44 -10.10
C HIS A 78 -2.00 2.24 -9.29
N ASN A 79 -1.60 1.18 -9.99
CA ASN A 79 -1.04 -0.02 -9.40
C ASN A 79 0.48 0.12 -9.30
N VAL A 80 1.02 -0.12 -8.11
CA VAL A 80 2.46 -0.02 -7.86
C VAL A 80 2.99 -1.23 -7.12
N ASP A 81 4.22 -1.60 -7.45
CA ASP A 81 4.96 -2.69 -6.81
C ASP A 81 6.45 -2.40 -6.99
N TYR A 82 7.30 -2.78 -6.03
CA TYR A 82 8.74 -2.57 -6.17
C TYR A 82 9.41 -3.56 -7.14
N SER A 83 8.71 -4.64 -7.52
CA SER A 83 9.14 -5.59 -8.54
C SER A 83 8.75 -5.09 -9.93
N SER A 84 9.75 -4.75 -10.75
CA SER A 84 9.52 -4.41 -12.15
C SER A 84 8.98 -5.59 -12.98
N VAL A 85 9.32 -6.82 -12.58
CA VAL A 85 8.88 -8.05 -13.25
C VAL A 85 7.36 -8.16 -13.26
N VAL A 86 6.70 -7.95 -12.11
CA VAL A 86 5.25 -8.08 -12.01
C VAL A 86 4.52 -6.90 -12.64
N ILE A 87 5.09 -5.71 -12.52
CA ILE A 87 4.55 -4.48 -13.14
C ILE A 87 4.51 -4.60 -14.65
N GLU A 88 5.62 -5.00 -15.28
CA GLU A 88 5.68 -5.14 -16.74
C GLU A 88 4.71 -6.21 -17.23
N ARG A 89 4.69 -7.36 -16.54
CA ARG A 89 3.78 -8.45 -16.89
C ARG A 89 2.31 -8.07 -16.78
N ASN A 90 1.90 -7.41 -15.70
CA ASN A 90 0.50 -7.03 -15.53
C ASN A 90 0.08 -5.95 -16.52
N ARG A 91 0.98 -5.02 -16.87
CA ARG A 91 0.76 -4.05 -17.95
C ARG A 91 0.53 -4.77 -19.29
N GLN A 92 1.38 -5.74 -19.63
CA GLN A 92 1.25 -6.51 -20.87
C GLN A 92 -0.07 -7.31 -20.91
N ARG A 93 -0.43 -7.96 -19.80
CA ARG A 93 -1.72 -8.67 -19.68
C ARG A 93 -2.92 -7.75 -19.81
N GLU A 94 -2.85 -6.56 -19.23
CA GLU A 94 -3.93 -5.58 -19.37
C GLU A 94 -4.08 -5.17 -20.85
N ILE A 95 -2.99 -4.92 -21.57
CA ILE A 95 -3.02 -4.63 -23.01
C ILE A 95 -3.70 -5.79 -23.78
N GLU A 96 -3.31 -7.04 -23.53
CA GLU A 96 -3.90 -8.21 -24.19
C GLU A 96 -5.40 -8.39 -23.88
N LEU A 97 -5.81 -8.11 -22.64
CA LEU A 97 -7.22 -8.13 -22.23
C LEU A 97 -8.02 -7.03 -22.92
N LEU A 98 -7.44 -5.86 -23.13
CA LEU A 98 -8.09 -4.73 -23.80
C LEU A 98 -8.21 -4.97 -25.30
N ASP A 99 -7.16 -5.51 -25.94
CA ASP A 99 -7.13 -5.82 -27.38
C ASP A 99 -8.12 -6.94 -27.76
N SER A 100 -8.37 -7.87 -26.83
CA SER A 100 -9.33 -8.97 -27.03
C SER A 100 -10.79 -8.59 -26.75
N SER A 101 -11.05 -7.40 -26.20
CA SER A 101 -12.38 -6.91 -25.93
C SER A 101 -12.87 -5.97 -27.04
N ASP A 102 -14.05 -6.19 -27.61
CA ASP A 102 -14.70 -5.28 -28.58
C ASP A 102 -15.10 -3.92 -27.97
N ALA A 103 -14.67 -3.62 -26.74
CA ALA A 103 -15.04 -2.44 -25.98
C ALA A 103 -13.81 -1.53 -25.77
N THR A 104 -14.00 -0.22 -26.00
CA THR A 104 -12.98 0.79 -25.73
C THR A 104 -12.83 1.00 -24.22
N PHE A 105 -12.02 0.17 -23.57
CA PHE A 105 -11.68 0.34 -22.16
C PHE A 105 -10.34 1.05 -22.01
N GLU A 106 -10.25 2.02 -21.10
CA GLU A 106 -8.98 2.68 -20.79
C GLU A 106 -8.11 1.75 -19.91
N PRO A 107 -6.77 1.74 -20.07
CA PRO A 107 -5.87 1.02 -19.18
C PRO A 107 -5.78 1.68 -17.80
N THR A 108 -5.35 0.92 -16.80
CA THR A 108 -4.92 1.47 -15.51
C THR A 108 -3.47 1.96 -15.61
N SER A 109 -3.02 2.72 -14.61
CA SER A 109 -1.62 3.13 -14.49
C SER A 109 -0.80 2.08 -13.75
N TRP A 110 0.42 1.83 -14.20
CA TRP A 110 1.33 0.84 -13.60
C TRP A 110 2.72 1.43 -13.43
N SER A 111 3.30 1.33 -12.23
CA SER A 111 4.67 1.81 -11.99
C SER A 111 5.45 0.96 -11.02
N THR A 112 6.73 0.80 -11.31
CA THR A 112 7.68 0.24 -10.36
C THR A 112 8.00 1.29 -9.31
N LEU A 113 7.63 1.04 -8.05
CA LEU A 113 7.80 1.99 -6.95
C LEU A 113 8.25 1.26 -5.70
N ASP A 114 9.44 1.60 -5.22
CA ASP A 114 9.89 1.23 -3.89
C ASP A 114 9.29 2.21 -2.87
N LEU A 115 8.34 1.72 -2.08
CA LEU A 115 7.60 2.50 -1.09
C LEU A 115 8.46 2.92 0.11
N LEU A 116 9.66 2.38 0.28
CA LEU A 116 10.59 2.77 1.34
C LEU A 116 11.68 3.74 0.84
N SER A 117 11.73 4.01 -0.46
CA SER A 117 12.71 4.91 -1.07
C SER A 117 12.17 6.34 -1.20
N ALA A 118 12.65 7.26 -0.35
CA ALA A 118 12.24 8.66 -0.36
C ALA A 118 12.40 9.33 -1.74
N SER A 119 13.50 9.08 -2.44
CA SER A 119 13.75 9.67 -3.77
C SER A 119 12.77 9.15 -4.82
N LYS A 120 12.37 7.87 -4.76
CA LYS A 120 11.37 7.30 -5.65
C LYS A 120 9.98 7.87 -5.35
N ILE A 121 9.64 8.01 -4.07
CA ILE A 121 8.37 8.62 -3.63
C ILE A 121 8.25 10.08 -4.04
N LEU A 122 9.31 10.88 -3.84
CA LEU A 122 9.33 12.28 -4.27
C LEU A 122 9.16 12.41 -5.79
N ASN A 123 9.90 11.62 -6.56
CA ASN A 123 9.78 11.62 -8.02
C ASN A 123 8.38 11.17 -8.48
N PHE A 124 7.79 10.18 -7.80
CA PHE A 124 6.45 9.69 -8.11
C PHE A 124 5.37 10.74 -7.80
N GLY A 125 5.46 11.41 -6.65
CA GLY A 125 4.52 12.46 -6.26
C GLY A 125 4.73 13.81 -6.95
N ALA A 126 5.83 13.99 -7.70
CA ALA A 126 6.15 15.25 -8.38
C ALA A 126 5.15 15.64 -9.49
N SER A 127 4.32 14.71 -9.97
CA SER A 127 3.20 15.03 -10.89
C SER A 127 2.13 15.92 -10.24
N GLY A 128 2.11 16.00 -8.91
CA GLY A 128 1.10 16.73 -8.13
C GLY A 128 -0.20 15.95 -7.93
N GLU A 129 -0.36 14.78 -8.55
CA GLU A 129 -1.51 13.91 -8.32
C GLU A 129 -1.36 13.20 -6.95
N ARG A 130 -2.38 13.36 -6.10
CA ARG A 130 -2.48 12.69 -4.81
C ARG A 130 -3.72 11.80 -4.77
N TYR A 131 -3.71 10.84 -3.85
CA TYR A 131 -4.71 9.78 -3.79
C TYR A 131 -5.77 10.01 -2.72
N ASP A 132 -6.97 9.50 -2.99
CA ASP A 132 -8.13 9.56 -2.10
C ASP A 132 -8.42 8.21 -1.43
N VAL A 133 -7.98 7.12 -2.07
CA VAL A 133 -8.07 5.77 -1.53
C VAL A 133 -6.75 5.06 -1.78
N ILE A 134 -6.18 4.47 -0.73
CA ILE A 134 -5.00 3.61 -0.82
C ILE A 134 -5.43 2.20 -0.44
N VAL A 135 -5.11 1.23 -1.30
CA VAL A 135 -5.44 -0.19 -1.11
C VAL A 135 -4.15 -0.94 -0.82
N ASP A 136 -4.09 -1.58 0.34
CA ASP A 136 -2.99 -2.42 0.80
C ASP A 136 -3.53 -3.82 1.12
N LYS A 137 -3.14 -4.80 0.30
CA LYS A 137 -3.47 -6.21 0.52
C LYS A 137 -2.17 -6.96 0.83
N SER A 138 -1.86 -7.10 2.11
CA SER A 138 -0.65 -7.77 2.62
C SER A 138 0.69 -7.10 2.26
N THR A 139 0.71 -5.87 1.73
CA THR A 139 1.95 -5.16 1.41
C THR A 139 2.63 -4.69 2.69
N SER A 140 1.87 -4.11 3.63
CA SER A 140 2.40 -3.79 4.96
C SER A 140 2.84 -5.02 5.74
N ASP A 141 2.27 -6.20 5.48
CA ASP A 141 2.76 -7.45 6.06
C ASP A 141 4.16 -7.81 5.54
N ALA A 142 4.36 -7.74 4.22
CA ALA A 142 5.65 -7.99 3.60
C ALA A 142 6.71 -6.98 4.07
N ILE A 143 6.37 -5.69 4.08
CA ILE A 143 7.24 -4.59 4.54
C ILE A 143 7.64 -4.77 6.01
N SER A 144 6.77 -5.28 6.87
CA SER A 144 7.13 -5.53 8.27
C SER A 144 8.13 -6.66 8.50
N CYS A 145 8.39 -7.48 7.48
CA CYS A 145 9.44 -8.50 7.50
C CYS A 145 10.78 -7.97 6.94
N ALA A 146 10.83 -6.72 6.47
CA ALA A 146 12.05 -6.10 5.97
C ALA A 146 12.96 -5.63 7.10
N GLU A 147 14.22 -5.36 6.77
CA GLU A 147 15.15 -4.70 7.68
C GLU A 147 14.73 -3.25 7.94
N ASP A 148 15.21 -2.70 9.07
CA ASP A 148 15.01 -1.29 9.37
C ASP A 148 15.66 -0.38 8.31
N VAL A 149 15.02 0.75 8.04
CA VAL A 149 15.43 1.69 7.01
C VAL A 149 16.35 2.74 7.62
N ILE A 150 17.53 2.92 7.03
CA ILE A 150 18.43 4.01 7.40
C ILE A 150 18.03 5.26 6.61
N ILE A 151 17.65 6.32 7.32
CA ILE A 151 17.30 7.62 6.76
C ILE A 151 18.31 8.70 7.12
N GLU A 152 18.46 9.71 6.26
CA GLU A 152 19.18 10.94 6.59
C GLU A 152 18.21 11.98 7.16
N LEU A 153 18.62 12.65 8.23
CA LEU A 153 17.96 13.79 8.80
C LEU A 153 18.72 15.09 8.47
N PRO A 154 18.01 16.21 8.31
CA PRO A 154 16.55 16.27 8.37
C PRO A 154 15.91 15.66 7.12
N TYR A 155 14.75 15.02 7.30
CA TYR A 155 14.17 14.18 6.26
C TYR A 155 13.61 14.99 5.09
N GLN A 156 13.68 14.42 3.89
CA GLN A 156 13.33 15.12 2.65
C GLN A 156 11.83 15.39 2.52
N ILE A 157 10.99 14.53 3.11
CA ILE A 157 9.54 14.68 3.15
C ILE A 157 9.21 15.16 4.57
N SER A 158 8.85 16.43 4.76
CA SER A 158 8.74 16.99 6.11
C SER A 158 7.55 17.93 6.26
N ASN A 159 7.02 18.04 7.47
CA ASN A 159 6.06 19.09 7.84
C ASN A 159 6.73 20.42 8.22
N LEU A 160 8.06 20.48 8.25
CA LEU A 160 8.82 21.68 8.59
C LEU A 160 9.17 22.50 7.34
N PRO A 161 9.24 23.84 7.45
CA PRO A 161 9.72 24.70 6.37
C PRO A 161 11.19 24.41 6.05
N THR A 162 11.54 24.36 4.75
CA THR A 162 12.90 24.09 4.26
C THR A 162 13.96 25.04 4.85
N THR A 163 13.55 26.25 5.24
CA THR A 163 14.42 27.29 5.81
C THR A 163 14.86 27.03 7.26
N GLN A 164 14.29 26.04 7.95
CA GLN A 164 14.64 25.67 9.34
C GLN A 164 15.56 24.45 9.44
N LEU A 165 15.99 23.88 8.31
CA LEU A 165 16.83 22.68 8.24
C LEU A 165 18.31 23.04 8.48
N ASN A 166 18.69 23.33 9.72
CA ASN A 166 20.07 23.61 10.12
C ASN A 166 20.97 22.34 10.02
N HIS A 167 21.64 22.23 8.87
CA HIS A 167 22.92 21.60 8.46
C HIS A 167 23.67 20.48 9.22
N LEU A 168 23.18 19.89 10.31
CA LEU A 168 23.77 18.65 10.83
C LEU A 168 23.06 17.45 10.23
N ARG A 169 23.70 16.81 9.25
CA ARG A 169 23.23 15.53 8.73
C ARG A 169 23.51 14.42 9.73
N THR A 170 22.46 13.76 10.18
CA THR A 170 22.57 12.56 11.02
C THR A 170 21.80 11.43 10.37
N THR A 171 22.25 10.20 10.53
CA THR A 171 21.49 9.04 10.10
C THR A 171 20.67 8.48 11.27
N LYS A 172 19.50 7.93 10.94
CA LYS A 172 18.62 7.25 11.89
C LYS A 172 18.11 5.95 11.31
N THR A 173 17.93 4.96 12.17
CA THR A 173 17.36 3.66 11.81
C THR A 173 15.90 3.69 12.20
N MET A 174 15.02 3.49 11.23
CA MET A 174 13.58 3.61 11.39
C MET A 174 12.90 2.30 11.00
N PHE A 175 11.85 1.94 11.73
CA PHE A 175 11.03 0.79 11.37
C PHE A 175 10.33 1.04 10.01
N PRO A 176 10.39 0.12 9.04
CA PRO A 176 9.96 0.35 7.67
C PRO A 176 8.47 0.74 7.55
N LEU A 177 7.61 0.29 8.45
CA LEU A 177 6.20 0.67 8.43
C LEU A 177 5.95 2.14 8.78
N ASP A 178 6.85 2.79 9.52
CA ASP A 178 6.72 4.22 9.79
C ASP A 178 7.11 5.04 8.56
N ILE A 179 8.13 4.57 7.84
CA ILE A 179 8.52 5.14 6.54
C ILE A 179 7.40 4.96 5.52
N LEU A 180 6.77 3.77 5.46
CA LEU A 180 5.60 3.53 4.64
C LEU A 180 4.47 4.51 4.98
N ALA A 181 4.08 4.60 6.26
CA ALA A 181 3.01 5.50 6.69
C ALA A 181 3.31 6.97 6.33
N HIS A 182 4.55 7.41 6.50
CA HIS A 182 4.99 8.76 6.17
C HIS A 182 4.97 9.03 4.66
N HIS A 183 5.44 8.09 3.85
CA HIS A 183 5.42 8.20 2.39
C HIS A 183 4.01 8.16 1.81
N LEU A 184 3.14 7.28 2.31
CA LEU A 184 1.74 7.26 1.91
C LEU A 184 1.03 8.54 2.32
N ALA A 185 1.37 9.12 3.48
CA ALA A 185 0.81 10.40 3.93
C ALA A 185 1.21 11.55 3.01
N TYR A 186 2.40 11.50 2.42
CA TYR A 186 2.83 12.41 1.37
C TYR A 186 2.04 12.16 0.07
N LEU A 187 1.81 10.92 -0.35
CA LEU A 187 1.06 10.67 -1.58
C LEU A 187 -0.47 10.88 -1.45
N ALA A 188 -1.00 11.08 -0.24
CA ALA A 188 -2.44 11.14 0.04
C ALA A 188 -2.99 12.56 0.19
N ASN A 189 -4.23 12.79 -0.28
CA ASN A 189 -5.02 13.96 0.07
C ASN A 189 -5.52 13.88 1.53
N PRO A 190 -5.72 15.01 2.23
CA PRO A 190 -6.46 15.00 3.48
C PRO A 190 -7.82 14.28 3.38
N GLY A 191 -8.10 13.45 4.38
CA GLY A 191 -9.27 12.58 4.43
C GLY A 191 -9.21 11.35 3.50
N CYS A 192 -8.11 11.11 2.78
CA CYS A 192 -7.85 9.86 2.08
C CYS A 192 -7.98 8.66 3.02
N GLN A 193 -8.51 7.54 2.54
CA GLN A 193 -8.61 6.32 3.31
C GLN A 193 -7.58 5.28 2.85
N TRP A 194 -6.73 4.84 3.78
CA TRP A 194 -5.83 3.71 3.60
C TRP A 194 -6.52 2.45 4.15
N ILE A 195 -6.96 1.60 3.24
CA ILE A 195 -7.68 0.36 3.51
C ILE A 195 -6.67 -0.78 3.44
N VAL A 196 -6.49 -1.46 4.57
CA VAL A 196 -5.47 -2.48 4.75
C VAL A 196 -6.13 -3.81 5.06
N LEU A 197 -5.86 -4.84 4.27
CA LEU A 197 -6.08 -6.22 4.64
C LEU A 197 -4.74 -6.83 5.05
N SER A 198 -4.63 -7.20 6.33
CA SER A 198 -3.40 -7.69 6.93
C SER A 198 -3.61 -9.02 7.63
N TYR A 199 -2.57 -9.86 7.69
CA TYR A 199 -2.56 -11.05 8.55
C TYR A 199 -2.46 -10.69 10.05
N SER A 200 -1.95 -9.51 10.39
CA SER A 200 -1.62 -9.14 11.76
C SER A 200 -2.73 -8.37 12.47
N SER A 201 -3.16 -8.88 13.62
CA SER A 201 -4.08 -8.19 14.55
C SER A 201 -3.46 -6.97 15.26
N SER A 202 -2.15 -6.82 15.17
CA SER A 202 -1.35 -5.80 15.84
C SER A 202 -0.53 -4.97 14.84
N ARG A 203 -0.96 -4.94 13.56
CA ARG A 203 -0.23 -4.33 12.45
C ARG A 203 0.21 -2.89 12.76
N PHE A 204 -0.65 -2.13 13.42
CA PHE A 204 -0.42 -0.72 13.78
C PHE A 204 -0.44 -0.46 15.29
N SER A 205 -0.54 -1.49 16.14
CA SER A 205 -0.70 -1.29 17.59
C SER A 205 0.54 -0.68 18.26
N TYR A 206 1.72 -0.89 17.67
CA TYR A 206 2.97 -0.37 18.22
C TYR A 206 3.08 1.15 18.07
N TRP A 207 2.19 1.81 17.32
CA TRP A 207 2.17 3.27 17.22
C TRP A 207 1.78 3.93 18.54
N ASP A 208 0.94 3.31 19.36
CA ASP A 208 0.55 3.90 20.66
C ASP A 208 1.73 3.95 21.65
N ASP A 209 2.68 3.02 21.52
CA ASP A 209 3.84 2.89 22.41
C ASP A 209 4.99 3.83 22.03
N ARG A 210 4.86 4.61 20.94
CA ARG A 210 5.94 5.42 20.37
C ARG A 210 5.90 6.84 20.94
N VAL A 211 6.84 7.10 21.86
CA VAL A 211 6.94 8.38 22.59
C VAL A 211 7.83 9.42 21.88
N ASN A 212 8.69 8.99 20.94
CA ASN A 212 9.63 9.86 20.23
C ASN A 212 9.67 9.52 18.74
N THR A 213 9.55 10.54 17.89
CA THR A 213 9.45 10.38 16.44
C THR A 213 10.74 10.72 15.71
N GLU A 214 11.82 10.97 16.46
CA GLU A 214 13.19 11.08 15.95
C GLU A 214 13.36 12.01 14.73
N GLY A 215 12.55 13.07 14.62
CA GLY A 215 12.63 14.06 13.54
C GLY A 215 11.67 13.86 12.37
N LEU A 216 10.83 12.82 12.41
CA LEU A 216 9.64 12.68 11.57
C LEU A 216 8.38 13.00 12.38
N PRO A 217 7.23 13.31 11.77
CA PRO A 217 5.94 13.27 12.44
C PRO A 217 5.62 11.85 12.92
N HIS A 218 4.90 11.73 14.03
CA HIS A 218 4.39 10.44 14.47
C HIS A 218 3.39 9.89 13.44
N PRO A 219 3.34 8.56 13.18
CA PRO A 219 2.33 7.99 12.27
C PRO A 219 0.89 8.37 12.65
N LEU A 220 0.55 8.43 13.94
CA LEU A 220 -0.77 8.89 14.43
C LEU A 220 -1.03 10.39 14.26
N GLU A 221 -0.01 11.22 14.01
CA GLU A 221 -0.23 12.61 13.58
C GLU A 221 -0.67 12.67 12.12
N LEU A 222 -0.31 11.66 11.32
CA LEU A 222 -0.60 11.58 9.88
C LEU A 222 -1.86 10.77 9.58
N TRP A 223 -2.17 9.76 10.40
CA TRP A 223 -3.23 8.78 10.16
C TRP A 223 -4.06 8.50 11.43
N ASN A 224 -5.37 8.63 11.31
CA ASN A 224 -6.34 8.20 12.33
C ASN A 224 -6.83 6.78 12.02
N ILE A 225 -6.66 5.83 12.92
CA ILE A 225 -7.24 4.48 12.76
C ILE A 225 -8.74 4.55 13.08
N GLU A 226 -9.60 4.48 12.06
CA GLU A 226 -11.07 4.58 12.21
C GLU A 226 -11.74 3.23 12.45
N ARG A 227 -11.10 2.15 12.00
CA ARG A 227 -11.67 0.80 12.06
C ARG A 227 -10.59 -0.26 12.16
N HIS A 228 -10.88 -1.28 12.94
CA HIS A 228 -10.19 -2.58 12.97
C HIS A 228 -11.24 -3.69 13.08
N GLU A 229 -11.32 -4.56 12.08
CA GLU A 229 -12.23 -5.70 12.06
C GLU A 229 -11.47 -7.01 11.86
N LYS A 230 -11.97 -8.07 12.50
CA LYS A 230 -11.47 -9.43 12.31
C LYS A 230 -12.33 -10.14 11.27
N ILE A 231 -11.68 -10.78 10.31
CA ILE A 231 -12.32 -11.52 9.21
C ILE A 231 -11.90 -12.97 9.33
N GLU A 232 -12.83 -13.80 9.78
CA GLU A 232 -12.63 -15.25 9.82
C GLU A 232 -12.60 -15.81 8.40
N GLN A 233 -11.58 -16.60 8.08
CA GLN A 233 -11.50 -17.29 6.80
C GLN A 233 -12.37 -18.54 6.79
N PRO A 234 -13.04 -18.84 5.66
CA PRO A 234 -13.71 -20.12 5.51
C PRO A 234 -12.73 -21.26 5.79
N PRO A 235 -13.15 -22.31 6.52
CA PRO A 235 -12.31 -23.47 6.73
C PRO A 235 -12.00 -24.13 5.38
N ASP A 236 -10.79 -24.67 5.23
CA ASP A 236 -10.46 -25.50 4.08
C ASP A 236 -11.34 -26.77 4.13
N PRO A 237 -12.18 -27.02 3.10
CA PRO A 237 -13.07 -28.18 3.08
C PRO A 237 -12.33 -29.52 3.11
N HIS A 238 -11.02 -29.53 2.82
CA HIS A 238 -10.16 -30.70 2.90
C HIS A 238 -9.37 -30.79 4.21
N ASP A 239 -9.51 -29.81 5.12
CA ASP A 239 -8.83 -29.87 6.41
C ASP A 239 -9.45 -30.97 7.28
N THR A 240 -8.62 -31.95 7.63
CA THR A 240 -9.01 -33.11 8.44
C THR A 240 -8.61 -32.94 9.90
N VAL A 241 -7.98 -31.82 10.25
CA VAL A 241 -7.55 -31.51 11.61
C VAL A 241 -8.25 -30.25 12.12
N HIS A 242 -8.56 -30.21 13.42
CA HIS A 242 -9.28 -29.09 14.06
C HIS A 242 -8.37 -27.89 14.31
N ARG A 243 -7.84 -27.28 13.25
CA ARG A 243 -7.03 -26.06 13.38
C ARG A 243 -7.90 -24.90 13.85
N PRO A 244 -7.35 -24.00 14.69
CA PRO A 244 -8.02 -22.73 14.95
C PRO A 244 -8.31 -21.98 13.65
N PRO A 245 -9.41 -21.22 13.57
CA PRO A 245 -9.74 -20.45 12.40
C PRO A 245 -8.63 -19.44 12.10
N ILE A 246 -8.31 -19.29 10.81
CA ILE A 246 -7.40 -18.26 10.34
C ILE A 246 -8.16 -16.94 10.33
N MET A 247 -7.60 -15.92 10.99
CA MET A 247 -8.17 -14.58 11.03
C MET A 247 -7.31 -13.66 10.17
N HIS A 248 -7.95 -12.91 9.28
CA HIS A 248 -7.37 -11.73 8.66
C HIS A 248 -7.93 -10.47 9.33
N HIS A 249 -7.27 -9.34 9.14
CA HIS A 249 -7.58 -8.10 9.81
C HIS A 249 -7.74 -6.97 8.81
N LEU A 250 -8.91 -6.34 8.82
CA LEU A 250 -9.19 -5.13 8.05
C LEU A 250 -8.91 -3.91 8.92
N TYR A 251 -8.09 -3.00 8.43
CA TYR A 251 -7.94 -1.66 9.00
C TYR A 251 -8.40 -0.61 7.99
N ILE A 252 -9.02 0.45 8.51
CA ILE A 252 -9.28 1.67 7.74
C ILE A 252 -8.67 2.83 8.49
N LEU A 253 -7.67 3.45 7.87
CA LEU A 253 -7.00 4.62 8.39
C LEU A 253 -7.38 5.84 7.57
N ARG A 254 -7.62 6.98 8.21
CA ARG A 254 -7.94 8.25 7.53
C ARG A 254 -6.79 9.24 7.67
N ARG A 255 -6.41 9.81 6.53
CA ARG A 255 -5.38 10.85 6.44
C ARG A 255 -5.82 12.12 7.16
N THR A 256 -4.96 12.66 8.03
CA THR A 256 -5.17 13.94 8.72
C THR A 256 -4.87 15.15 7.82
N ASP A 257 -5.06 16.36 8.32
CA ASP A 257 -4.76 17.61 7.60
C ASP A 257 -3.28 18.05 7.70
N VAL A 258 -2.44 17.33 8.46
CA VAL A 258 -1.01 17.64 8.63
C VAL A 258 -0.32 17.61 7.27
N GLN A 259 0.23 18.73 6.81
CA GLN A 259 0.86 18.82 5.49
C GLN A 259 2.30 18.27 5.51
N LEU A 260 2.69 17.63 4.40
CA LEU A 260 4.05 17.18 4.14
C LEU A 260 4.53 17.80 2.83
N ASN A 261 5.68 18.47 2.88
CA ASN A 261 6.36 19.09 1.75
C ASN A 261 7.45 18.16 1.21
#